data_AF-T0KCN0-F1
#
_entry.id   AF-T0KCN0-F1
#
_cell.length_a   1.000
_cell.length_b   1.000
_cell.length_c   1.000
_cell.angle_alpha   90.00
_cell.angle_beta   90.00
_cell.angle_gamma   90.00
#
_symmetry.space_group_name_H-M   'P 1'
#
loop_
_entity.id
_entity.type
_entity.pdbx_description
1 polymer ?
#
loop_
_entity_poly.entity_id
_entity_poly.type
_entity_poly.pdbx_seq_one_letter_code
_entity_poly.pdbx_strand_id
1 'polypeptide(L)'
;MHYIRLLRAPKLTFQEGKKNPWSLNLVLTVTTDLGDSFLAHDEPVKIKVALGWENPRSAKQKPAPMTLAGEKTLQWTSGMRVLKADFPAQHLKPERNLPSGETPLRVYIAAGSGLSAETAADVAMAGFNGEDGKIVPLWANVDIPIQGYKAYGDSPGAPTTCFRRLRLGSEHHPYIEVEEDIGESIARHVWDAGMMVVSRLWLLCNGGSGTAAGHPLGMRTLKSLLFGNKPVNILELGCGVGIFGLGLAHMLGRETMSRKGRLVITDLSEAEERVLSNIELSRSNHTEPQFEELDWDEGRDGSFGPLVEGTLWDLIVLSDCTYNADALPSLIDTWSAIHKQNNAMAEDKPVVTRVLVAMKVRHADEDRLWELVKKDGWAVTEKAAMPLPMLGGEPQEIFLYLFENRRRVLPDGYAKTTCGQSVIGVRARVGQSPKSDTSASAQLVCPLLPDKMSRPATTAIFSDSYMFRCAVFSNRSRSRPAASPAATVPTTPHQTDVQPGCSATMPEEANRTRSRLDGKPNEASSTNEPPPHANNTPSAQSASDIGKS
;
A
#
# COMPACT_ATOMS: atom_id res chain seq x y z
N MET A 1 7.99 7.69 5.37
CA MET A 1 7.76 7.96 3.94
C MET A 1 7.41 9.43 3.72
N HIS A 2 7.46 9.93 2.48
CA HIS A 2 6.77 11.16 2.08
C HIS A 2 5.99 10.93 0.76
N TYR A 3 5.08 11.83 0.42
CA TYR A 3 4.18 11.74 -0.71
C TYR A 3 4.20 13.04 -1.51
N ILE A 4 4.35 12.95 -2.84
CA ILE A 4 4.07 14.09 -3.72
C ILE A 4 2.55 14.23 -3.81
N ARG A 5 2.02 15.40 -3.43
CA ARG A 5 0.59 15.77 -3.53
C ARG A 5 0.41 16.96 -4.46
N LEU A 6 -0.64 16.93 -5.28
CA LEU A 6 -1.06 18.09 -6.08
C LEU A 6 -2.03 18.95 -5.28
N LEU A 7 -1.84 20.27 -5.31
CA LEU A 7 -2.74 21.22 -4.65
C LEU A 7 -3.79 21.80 -5.63
N ARG A 8 -3.75 21.37 -6.89
CA ARG A 8 -4.76 21.52 -7.94
C ARG A 8 -4.38 20.67 -9.15
N ALA A 9 -5.33 20.47 -10.07
CA ALA A 9 -5.10 19.84 -11.36
C ALA A 9 -3.84 20.41 -12.07
N PRO A 10 -2.98 19.55 -12.66
CA PRO A 10 -1.95 19.97 -13.62
C PRO A 10 -2.64 20.65 -14.80
N LYS A 11 -2.19 21.83 -15.23
CA LYS A 11 -2.85 22.57 -16.33
C LYS A 11 -1.90 22.90 -17.46
N LEU A 12 -2.22 22.46 -18.67
CA LEU A 12 -1.54 22.90 -19.88
C LEU A 12 -2.15 24.22 -20.37
N THR A 13 -1.32 25.14 -20.86
CA THR A 13 -1.76 26.44 -21.39
C THR A 13 -1.10 26.73 -22.73
N PHE A 14 -1.81 27.40 -23.64
CA PHE A 14 -1.31 27.84 -24.94
C PHE A 14 -1.11 29.35 -24.96
N GLN A 15 0.02 29.81 -25.48
CA GLN A 15 0.36 31.23 -25.63
C GLN A 15 0.99 31.47 -27.01
N GLU A 16 0.19 32.00 -27.92
CA GLU A 16 0.53 32.24 -29.32
C GLU A 16 1.74 33.17 -29.49
N GLY A 17 2.49 33.02 -30.59
CA GLY A 17 3.69 33.81 -30.88
C GLY A 17 4.95 33.44 -30.09
N LYS A 18 4.89 32.51 -29.12
CA LYS A 18 6.07 32.00 -28.41
C LYS A 18 6.70 30.82 -29.15
N LYS A 19 8.04 30.72 -29.08
CA LYS A 19 8.83 29.60 -29.65
C LYS A 19 8.32 28.23 -29.17
N ASN A 20 8.03 28.13 -27.88
CA ASN A 20 7.32 27.02 -27.28
C ASN A 20 6.01 27.61 -26.71
N PRO A 21 4.86 27.49 -27.41
CA PRO A 21 3.62 28.13 -26.99
C PRO A 21 2.87 27.34 -25.91
N TRP A 22 3.12 26.04 -25.80
CA TRP A 22 2.58 25.19 -24.74
C TRP A 22 3.42 25.30 -23.46
N SER A 23 2.77 25.57 -22.32
CA SER A 23 3.41 25.59 -20.99
C SER A 23 2.58 24.82 -19.97
N LEU A 24 3.23 23.94 -19.20
CA LEU A 24 2.61 23.19 -18.11
C LEU A 24 2.75 23.95 -16.79
N ASN A 25 1.62 24.18 -16.13
CA ASN A 25 1.55 24.73 -14.80
C ASN A 25 1.27 23.63 -13.76
N LEU A 26 2.08 23.60 -12.70
CA LEU A 26 1.96 22.69 -11.57
C LEU A 26 2.01 23.46 -10.24
N VAL A 27 1.23 22.98 -9.27
CA VAL A 27 1.34 23.39 -7.86
C VAL A 27 1.26 22.13 -7.02
N LEU A 28 2.35 21.80 -6.33
CA LEU A 28 2.48 20.57 -5.54
C LEU A 28 3.05 20.87 -4.15
N THR A 29 2.88 19.90 -3.25
CA THR A 29 3.61 19.81 -1.98
C THR A 29 4.25 18.42 -1.85
N VAL A 30 5.17 18.27 -0.89
CA VAL A 30 5.74 16.99 -0.50
C VAL A 30 5.64 16.87 1.01
N THR A 31 4.79 15.95 1.48
CA THR A 31 4.38 15.82 2.88
C THR A 31 4.39 14.38 3.37
N THR A 32 4.14 14.16 4.64
CA THR A 32 3.64 12.90 5.21
C THR A 32 2.30 12.47 4.60
N ASP A 33 1.87 11.26 4.94
CA ASP A 33 0.55 10.70 4.65
C ASP A 33 -0.62 11.46 5.32
N LEU A 34 -0.40 12.08 6.48
CA LEU A 34 -1.38 12.97 7.12
C LEU A 34 -1.37 14.42 6.58
N GLY A 35 -0.34 14.83 5.83
CA GLY A 35 -0.08 16.25 5.57
C GLY A 35 0.44 17.04 6.79
N ASP A 36 0.57 16.39 7.95
CA ASP A 36 0.98 16.96 9.24
C ASP A 36 2.45 17.44 9.28
N SER A 37 3.28 17.04 8.32
CA SER A 37 4.65 17.52 8.17
C SER A 37 5.09 17.59 6.70
N PHE A 38 5.85 18.63 6.38
CA PHE A 38 6.47 18.84 5.07
C PHE A 38 7.87 18.22 5.02
N LEU A 39 8.30 17.76 3.85
CA LEU A 39 9.64 17.23 3.62
C LEU A 39 10.73 18.25 4.02
N ALA A 40 11.51 17.92 5.05
CA ALA A 40 12.47 18.82 5.70
C ALA A 40 13.94 18.41 5.52
N HIS A 41 14.25 17.60 4.50
CA HIS A 41 15.58 17.08 4.20
C HIS A 41 16.66 18.18 4.03
N ASP A 42 17.84 17.97 4.62
CA ASP A 42 18.95 18.94 4.64
C ASP A 42 19.45 19.26 3.22
N GLU A 43 19.74 18.22 2.42
CA GLU A 43 20.20 18.38 1.03
C GLU A 43 19.01 18.59 0.06
N PRO A 44 19.11 19.48 -0.94
CA PRO A 44 18.00 19.76 -1.86
C PRO A 44 17.56 18.54 -2.69
N VAL A 45 16.31 18.12 -2.49
CA VAL A 45 15.72 16.98 -3.20
C VAL A 45 15.30 17.39 -4.61
N LYS A 46 15.85 16.71 -5.62
CA LYS A 46 15.45 16.87 -7.02
C LYS A 46 14.09 16.21 -7.23
N ILE A 47 13.13 16.96 -7.78
CA ILE A 47 11.80 16.47 -8.17
C ILE A 47 11.74 16.47 -9.70
N LYS A 48 11.71 15.29 -10.30
CA LYS A 48 11.57 15.10 -11.76
C LYS A 48 10.10 15.22 -12.14
N VAL A 49 9.82 15.97 -13.20
CA VAL A 49 8.52 16.05 -13.86
C VAL A 49 8.68 15.61 -15.30
N ALA A 50 7.90 14.63 -15.73
CA ALA A 50 7.70 14.25 -17.11
C ALA A 50 6.24 14.51 -17.52
N LEU A 51 6.02 15.06 -18.71
CA LEU A 51 4.72 15.31 -19.31
C LEU A 51 4.65 14.56 -20.64
N GLY A 52 3.56 13.87 -20.93
CA GLY A 52 3.41 13.14 -22.18
C GLY A 52 2.29 12.10 -22.17
N TRP A 53 2.30 11.23 -23.18
CA TRP A 53 1.33 10.16 -23.35
C TRP A 53 1.95 8.82 -22.97
N GLU A 54 1.24 8.00 -22.20
CA GLU A 54 1.69 6.65 -21.88
C GLU A 54 1.77 5.79 -23.15
N ASN A 55 2.87 5.06 -23.33
CA ASN A 55 3.03 4.21 -24.51
C ASN A 55 2.30 2.87 -24.29
N PRO A 56 1.49 2.39 -25.25
CA PRO A 56 0.85 1.08 -25.15
C PRO A 56 1.85 -0.05 -24.87
N ARG A 57 1.50 -0.98 -23.98
CA ARG A 57 2.38 -2.08 -23.55
C ARG A 57 2.65 -3.09 -24.68
N SER A 58 3.58 -2.77 -25.57
CA SER A 58 4.00 -3.70 -26.64
C SER A 58 4.82 -4.86 -26.06
N ALA A 59 4.46 -6.10 -26.38
CA ALA A 59 5.13 -7.29 -25.84
C ALA A 59 6.50 -7.62 -26.48
N LYS A 60 7.07 -6.73 -27.30
CA LYS A 60 8.24 -7.03 -28.15
C LYS A 60 9.40 -6.02 -28.11
N GLN A 61 9.27 -4.93 -27.37
CA GLN A 61 10.34 -3.94 -27.15
C GLN A 61 10.28 -3.38 -25.73
N LYS A 62 11.36 -2.73 -25.28
CA LYS A 62 11.34 -1.75 -24.20
C LYS A 62 11.20 -0.34 -24.78
N PRO A 63 10.00 0.16 -25.12
CA PRO A 63 9.83 1.58 -25.36
C PRO A 63 10.05 2.35 -24.04
N ALA A 64 10.30 3.66 -24.12
CA ALA A 64 10.15 4.52 -22.95
C ALA A 64 8.70 4.42 -22.43
N PRO A 65 8.45 4.55 -21.11
CA PRO A 65 7.10 4.41 -20.56
C PRO A 65 6.12 5.48 -21.06
N MET A 66 6.64 6.59 -21.57
CA MET A 66 5.88 7.74 -22.03
C MET A 66 6.52 8.34 -23.29
N THR A 67 5.73 8.74 -24.27
CA THR A 67 6.14 9.66 -25.34
C THR A 67 6.07 11.08 -24.80
N LEU A 68 7.24 11.67 -24.57
CA LEU A 68 7.38 12.96 -23.86
C LEU A 68 6.89 14.14 -24.71
N ALA A 69 6.00 14.94 -24.13
CA ALA A 69 5.61 16.27 -24.54
C ALA A 69 6.51 17.35 -23.89
N GLY A 70 7.08 17.07 -22.72
CA GLY A 70 8.06 17.92 -22.04
C GLY A 70 8.59 17.29 -20.75
N GLU A 71 9.67 17.83 -20.21
CA GLU A 71 10.25 17.40 -18.94
C GLU A 71 11.00 18.54 -18.23
N LYS A 72 11.04 18.49 -16.90
CA LYS A 72 11.80 19.44 -16.07
C LYS A 72 12.22 18.79 -14.76
N THR A 73 13.47 19.04 -14.35
CA THR A 73 13.88 18.82 -12.96
C THR A 73 13.61 20.10 -12.16
N LEU A 74 12.85 19.95 -11.08
CA LEU A 74 12.56 20.95 -10.06
C LEU A 74 13.38 20.62 -8.81
N GLN A 75 13.43 21.55 -7.86
CA GLN A 75 14.20 21.41 -6.63
C GLN A 75 13.31 21.75 -5.43
N TRP A 76 13.25 20.82 -4.47
CA TRP A 76 12.66 21.03 -3.15
C TRP A 76 13.80 21.29 -2.15
N THR A 77 13.58 22.17 -1.19
CA THR A 77 14.53 22.51 -0.11
C THR A 77 13.80 22.55 1.22
N SER A 78 14.50 22.26 2.32
CA SER A 78 13.91 22.35 3.67
C SER A 78 13.24 23.70 3.92
N GLY A 79 12.12 23.69 4.66
CA GLY A 79 11.27 24.86 4.90
C GLY A 79 10.28 25.20 3.77
N MET A 80 10.33 24.54 2.61
CA MET A 80 9.28 24.66 1.59
C MET A 80 7.95 24.03 2.06
N ARG A 81 6.84 24.65 1.66
CA ARG A 81 5.47 24.12 1.86
C ARG A 81 4.70 23.92 0.56
N VAL A 82 5.11 24.60 -0.50
CA VAL A 82 4.48 24.56 -1.82
C VAL A 82 5.58 24.78 -2.87
N LEU A 83 5.61 23.92 -3.88
CA LEU A 83 6.43 24.11 -5.08
C LEU A 83 5.50 24.46 -6.24
N LYS A 84 5.64 25.69 -6.76
CA LYS A 84 4.96 26.16 -7.97
C LYS A 84 5.91 26.07 -9.15
N ALA A 85 5.48 25.44 -10.24
CA ALA A 85 6.26 25.34 -11.46
C ALA A 85 5.45 25.76 -12.68
N ASP A 86 6.12 26.50 -13.56
CA ASP A 86 5.70 26.75 -14.94
C ASP A 86 6.87 26.36 -15.84
N PHE A 87 6.63 25.65 -16.94
CA PHE A 87 7.64 25.33 -17.94
C PHE A 87 7.07 24.96 -19.30
N PRO A 88 7.77 25.32 -20.39
CA PRO A 88 7.32 24.98 -21.74
C PRO A 88 7.34 23.46 -21.94
N ALA A 89 6.32 22.93 -22.60
CA ALA A 89 6.29 21.55 -23.06
C ALA A 89 7.17 21.44 -24.33
N GLN A 90 8.48 21.25 -24.13
CA GLN A 90 9.50 21.48 -25.15
C GLN A 90 9.49 20.52 -26.36
N HIS A 91 8.67 19.47 -26.34
CA HIS A 91 8.53 18.50 -27.43
C HIS A 91 7.16 18.59 -28.13
N LEU A 92 6.25 19.44 -27.65
CA LEU A 92 5.02 19.76 -28.38
C LEU A 92 5.32 20.69 -29.56
N LYS A 93 4.64 20.43 -30.67
CA LYS A 93 4.61 21.35 -31.81
C LYS A 93 4.04 22.72 -31.42
N PRO A 94 4.37 23.79 -32.16
CA PRO A 94 3.78 25.11 -31.93
C PRO A 94 2.31 25.25 -32.41
N GLU A 95 1.71 24.17 -32.93
CA GLU A 95 0.32 24.08 -33.34
C GLU A 95 -0.62 24.11 -32.12
N ARG A 96 -1.79 24.78 -32.23
CA ARG A 96 -2.82 24.83 -31.17
C ARG A 96 -3.60 23.52 -31.02
N ASN A 97 -3.50 22.62 -32.00
CA ASN A 97 -4.08 21.29 -31.97
C ASN A 97 -3.07 20.32 -31.35
N LEU A 98 -3.44 19.67 -30.25
CA LEU A 98 -2.69 18.54 -29.71
C LEU A 98 -2.99 17.26 -30.52
N PRO A 99 -2.13 16.23 -30.45
CA PRO A 99 -2.46 14.89 -30.93
C PRO A 99 -3.79 14.40 -30.34
N SER A 100 -4.77 14.14 -31.21
CA SER A 100 -6.02 13.48 -30.85
C SER A 100 -5.80 11.98 -30.79
N GLY A 101 -5.98 11.38 -29.62
CA GLY A 101 -5.89 9.94 -29.39
C GLY A 101 -6.60 9.55 -28.10
N GLU A 102 -6.84 8.25 -27.92
CA GLU A 102 -7.59 7.70 -26.79
C GLU A 102 -6.83 7.83 -25.45
N THR A 103 -5.50 7.89 -25.50
CA THR A 103 -4.66 8.06 -24.32
C THR A 103 -4.67 9.53 -23.85
N PRO A 104 -5.03 9.82 -22.58
CA PRO A 104 -4.94 11.18 -22.05
C PRO A 104 -3.49 11.65 -21.91
N LEU A 105 -3.26 12.96 -22.05
CA LEU A 105 -2.00 13.57 -21.64
C LEU A 105 -1.87 13.50 -20.11
N ARG A 106 -0.76 12.96 -19.63
CA ARG A 106 -0.47 12.76 -18.21
C ARG A 106 0.82 13.45 -17.79
N VAL A 107 0.87 13.83 -16.52
CA VAL A 107 2.11 14.19 -15.83
C VAL A 107 2.52 13.04 -14.92
N TYR A 108 3.81 12.74 -14.90
CA TYR A 108 4.47 11.86 -13.93
C TYR A 108 5.44 12.72 -13.11
N ILE A 109 5.34 12.63 -11.77
CA ILE A 109 6.17 13.39 -10.84
C ILE A 109 6.82 12.42 -9.85
N ALA A 110 8.15 12.45 -9.77
CA ALA A 110 8.95 11.53 -8.98
C ALA A 110 10.14 12.23 -8.33
N ALA A 111 10.74 11.61 -7.32
CA ALA A 111 11.97 12.12 -6.71
C ALA A 111 13.22 11.78 -7.55
N GLY A 112 14.38 12.24 -7.09
CA GLY A 112 15.68 11.87 -7.62
C GLY A 112 15.95 10.37 -7.53
N SER A 113 16.94 9.91 -8.31
CA SER A 113 17.43 8.53 -8.26
C SER A 113 17.79 8.11 -6.84
N GLY A 114 17.23 7.00 -6.36
CA GLY A 114 17.41 6.47 -5.00
C GLY A 114 16.33 6.91 -3.99
N LEU A 115 15.62 8.01 -4.25
CA LEU A 115 14.61 8.60 -3.34
C LEU A 115 13.15 8.33 -3.78
N SER A 116 12.91 7.83 -5.00
CA SER A 116 11.57 7.54 -5.51
C SER A 116 11.11 6.13 -5.08
N ALA A 117 9.87 5.99 -4.59
CA ALA A 117 9.28 4.69 -4.23
C ALA A 117 8.38 4.17 -5.36
N GLU A 118 8.96 3.53 -6.38
CA GLU A 118 8.23 3.07 -7.58
C GLU A 118 7.78 1.61 -7.52
N THR A 119 8.46 0.79 -6.71
CA THR A 119 8.23 -0.65 -6.59
C THR A 119 7.95 -1.05 -5.15
N ALA A 120 7.30 -2.21 -4.99
CA ALA A 120 7.16 -2.86 -3.68
C ALA A 120 8.52 -3.18 -3.02
N ALA A 121 9.62 -3.28 -3.78
CA ALA A 121 10.95 -3.39 -3.21
C ALA A 121 11.44 -2.06 -2.62
N ASP A 122 11.28 -0.93 -3.33
CA ASP A 122 11.71 0.40 -2.85
C ASP A 122 10.98 0.80 -1.57
N VAL A 123 9.68 0.50 -1.49
CA VAL A 123 8.84 0.73 -0.31
C VAL A 123 9.27 -0.18 0.84
N ALA A 124 9.29 -1.50 0.61
CA ALA A 124 9.54 -2.46 1.69
C ALA A 124 10.99 -2.46 2.20
N MET A 125 11.98 -2.09 1.38
CA MET A 125 13.40 -2.07 1.76
C MET A 125 13.89 -0.70 2.25
N ALA A 126 13.06 0.35 2.23
CA ALA A 126 13.39 1.64 2.81
C ALA A 126 13.88 1.50 4.27
N GLY A 127 15.01 2.12 4.62
CA GLY A 127 15.58 2.05 5.97
C GLY A 127 16.52 0.86 6.18
N PHE A 128 16.52 -0.11 5.27
CA PHE A 128 17.47 -1.22 5.32
C PHE A 128 18.88 -0.75 4.95
N ASN A 129 19.91 -1.31 5.59
CA ASN A 129 21.32 -0.92 5.40
C ASN A 129 21.64 0.59 5.58
N GLY A 130 20.75 1.37 6.20
CA GLY A 130 20.89 2.83 6.30
C GLY A 130 20.45 3.60 5.05
N GLU A 131 19.63 3.00 4.17
CA GLU A 131 18.95 3.75 3.11
C GLU A 131 17.96 4.77 3.70
N ASP A 132 17.96 5.98 3.16
CA ASP A 132 17.05 7.05 3.56
C ASP A 132 15.56 6.72 3.32
N GLY A 133 14.70 7.57 3.87
CA GLY A 133 13.29 7.62 3.51
C GLY A 133 13.08 7.78 1.99
N LYS A 134 11.95 7.27 1.50
CA LYS A 134 11.55 7.44 0.10
C LYS A 134 10.39 8.43 -0.02
N ILE A 135 10.12 8.82 -1.26
CA ILE A 135 9.03 9.69 -1.66
C ILE A 135 8.16 8.92 -2.67
N VAL A 136 6.88 8.74 -2.35
CA VAL A 136 5.91 8.10 -3.23
C VAL A 136 5.65 9.02 -4.43
N PRO A 137 5.87 8.55 -5.66
CA PRO A 137 5.64 9.33 -6.87
C PRO A 137 4.14 9.51 -7.14
N LEU A 138 3.83 10.31 -8.16
CA LEU A 138 2.45 10.63 -8.53
C LEU A 138 2.29 10.67 -10.05
N TRP A 139 1.16 10.15 -10.52
CA TRP A 139 0.65 10.35 -11.89
C TRP A 139 -0.61 11.20 -11.83
N ALA A 140 -0.89 12.02 -12.84
CA ALA A 140 -2.18 12.71 -12.94
C ALA A 140 -2.53 13.04 -14.40
N ASN A 141 -3.83 13.05 -14.72
CA ASN A 141 -4.34 13.60 -15.97
C ASN A 141 -4.14 15.13 -15.98
N VAL A 142 -3.98 15.72 -17.17
CA VAL A 142 -3.74 17.16 -17.32
C VAL A 142 -5.00 17.88 -17.81
N ASP A 143 -5.38 18.99 -17.16
CA ASP A 143 -6.39 19.95 -17.62
C ASP A 143 -5.88 20.65 -18.89
N ILE A 144 -6.63 20.52 -19.98
CA ILE A 144 -6.32 21.12 -21.27
C ILE A 144 -7.51 21.97 -21.74
N PRO A 145 -7.42 23.32 -21.64
CA PRO A 145 -8.52 24.24 -21.98
C PRO A 145 -8.61 24.47 -23.50
N ILE A 146 -8.93 23.41 -24.26
CA ILE A 146 -9.19 23.46 -25.71
C ILE A 146 -10.64 23.00 -25.96
N GLN A 147 -11.40 23.78 -26.70
CA GLN A 147 -12.74 23.41 -27.15
C GLN A 147 -12.69 22.08 -27.92
N GLY A 148 -13.33 21.03 -27.39
CA GLY A 148 -13.40 19.71 -28.03
C GLY A 148 -12.26 18.73 -27.71
N TYR A 149 -11.24 19.11 -26.94
CA TYR A 149 -10.32 18.11 -26.38
C TYR A 149 -10.97 17.47 -25.16
N LYS A 150 -11.51 16.24 -25.31
CA LYS A 150 -11.96 15.46 -24.15
C LYS A 150 -10.75 15.04 -23.33
N ALA A 151 -10.71 15.45 -22.05
CA ALA A 151 -10.01 14.68 -21.04
C ALA A 151 -10.68 13.29 -20.90
N TYR A 152 -10.00 12.33 -20.30
CA TYR A 152 -10.59 11.00 -20.07
C TYR A 152 -11.72 11.11 -19.03
N GLY A 153 -12.93 10.68 -19.41
CA GLY A 153 -14.17 10.88 -18.67
C GLY A 153 -15.02 12.03 -19.24
N ASP A 154 -16.34 11.84 -19.35
CA ASP A 154 -17.26 12.81 -19.98
C ASP A 154 -17.62 14.03 -19.13
N SER A 155 -17.00 14.18 -17.95
CA SER A 155 -17.24 15.28 -17.01
C SER A 155 -16.58 16.60 -17.49
N PRO A 156 -17.35 17.68 -17.72
CA PRO A 156 -16.78 18.98 -18.12
C PRO A 156 -16.13 19.69 -16.93
N GLY A 157 -14.86 19.41 -16.67
CA GLY A 157 -14.08 20.02 -15.59
C GLY A 157 -12.57 19.81 -15.71
N ALA A 158 -11.81 20.41 -14.79
CA ALA A 158 -10.41 20.05 -14.59
C ALA A 158 -10.34 18.73 -13.79
N PRO A 159 -9.35 17.84 -14.02
CA PRO A 159 -9.25 16.59 -13.28
C PRO A 159 -9.19 16.79 -11.77
N THR A 160 -10.11 16.17 -11.05
CA THR A 160 -10.18 16.14 -9.58
C THR A 160 -9.35 15.02 -8.97
N THR A 161 -8.73 14.17 -9.78
CA THR A 161 -8.08 12.92 -9.34
C THR A 161 -6.66 12.75 -9.85
N CYS A 162 -5.89 11.93 -9.13
CA CYS A 162 -4.52 11.56 -9.44
C CYS A 162 -4.25 10.09 -9.04
N PHE A 163 -3.15 9.49 -9.49
CA PHE A 163 -2.91 8.04 -9.35
C PHE A 163 -1.58 7.72 -8.66
N ARG A 164 -1.64 6.78 -7.72
CA ARG A 164 -0.49 6.01 -7.21
C ARG A 164 -0.32 4.75 -8.05
N ARG A 165 0.94 4.34 -8.26
CA ARG A 165 1.29 3.09 -8.95
C ARG A 165 2.37 2.36 -8.18
N LEU A 166 2.01 1.23 -7.55
CA LEU A 166 2.95 0.38 -6.82
C LEU A 166 3.32 -0.84 -7.68
N ARG A 167 4.54 -0.87 -8.22
CA ARG A 167 4.99 -1.96 -9.12
C ARG A 167 5.32 -3.23 -8.33
N LEU A 168 4.62 -4.33 -8.63
CA LEU A 168 4.77 -5.63 -7.98
C LEU A 168 5.83 -6.53 -8.65
N GLY A 169 7.00 -5.96 -8.98
CA GLY A 169 8.14 -6.69 -9.53
C GLY A 169 8.96 -5.92 -10.57
N SER A 170 9.66 -6.66 -11.44
CA SER A 170 10.39 -6.10 -12.58
C SER A 170 9.43 -5.57 -13.67
N GLU A 171 9.97 -4.99 -14.74
CA GLU A 171 9.23 -4.23 -15.78
C GLU A 171 8.02 -4.93 -16.42
N HIS A 172 7.91 -6.25 -16.34
CA HIS A 172 6.80 -7.03 -16.92
C HIS A 172 5.69 -7.37 -15.91
N HIS A 173 5.85 -7.07 -14.63
CA HIS A 173 4.84 -7.34 -13.60
C HIS A 173 3.75 -6.26 -13.58
N PRO A 174 2.52 -6.59 -13.13
CA PRO A 174 1.50 -5.58 -12.88
C PRO A 174 1.98 -4.58 -11.82
N TYR A 175 1.55 -3.33 -11.96
CA TYR A 175 1.43 -2.42 -10.83
C TYR A 175 0.01 -2.50 -10.30
N ILE A 176 -0.18 -2.22 -9.01
CA ILE A 176 -1.48 -1.80 -8.49
C ILE A 176 -1.59 -0.31 -8.84
N GLU A 177 -2.65 0.10 -9.54
CA GLU A 177 -2.98 1.51 -9.79
C GLU A 177 -4.17 1.89 -8.92
N VAL A 178 -4.05 2.99 -8.19
CA VAL A 178 -5.04 3.47 -7.21
C VAL A 178 -5.20 4.96 -7.42
N GLU A 179 -6.43 5.38 -7.70
CA GLU A 179 -6.86 6.78 -7.79
C GLU A 179 -7.05 7.38 -6.39
N GLU A 180 -6.61 8.62 -6.22
CA GLU A 180 -6.77 9.51 -5.06
C GLU A 180 -7.40 10.83 -5.50
N ASP A 181 -8.06 11.55 -4.58
CA ASP A 181 -8.53 12.92 -4.83
C ASP A 181 -7.34 13.90 -4.88
N ILE A 182 -7.44 14.97 -5.68
CA ILE A 182 -6.51 16.11 -5.66
C ILE A 182 -6.99 17.13 -4.63
N GLY A 183 -6.32 17.16 -3.48
CA GLY A 183 -6.60 18.08 -2.38
C GLY A 183 -6.24 17.44 -1.04
N GLU A 184 -6.98 17.82 0.01
CA GLU A 184 -6.91 17.17 1.31
C GLU A 184 -8.20 16.37 1.54
N SER A 185 -8.08 15.06 1.77
CA SER A 185 -9.13 14.16 2.26
C SER A 185 -8.45 13.11 3.15
N ILE A 186 -9.24 12.39 3.96
CA ILE A 186 -8.75 11.34 4.87
C ILE A 186 -8.96 9.96 4.23
N ALA A 187 -10.20 9.63 3.85
CA ALA A 187 -10.53 8.34 3.23
C ALA A 187 -9.99 8.19 1.79
N ARG A 188 -9.85 9.29 1.04
CA ARG A 188 -9.61 9.28 -0.41
C ARG A 188 -8.13 9.40 -0.84
N HIS A 189 -7.21 8.97 0.03
CA HIS A 189 -5.75 8.93 -0.22
C HIS A 189 -5.11 7.62 0.26
N VAL A 190 -3.90 7.31 -0.22
CA VAL A 190 -3.11 6.16 0.20
C VAL A 190 -2.29 6.45 1.47
N TRP A 191 -2.38 5.55 2.45
CA TRP A 191 -1.71 5.64 3.76
C TRP A 191 -0.43 4.80 3.86
N ASP A 192 0.43 5.11 4.83
CA ASP A 192 1.74 4.45 5.00
C ASP A 192 1.59 2.95 5.35
N ALA A 193 0.72 2.58 6.29
CA ALA A 193 0.56 1.18 6.68
C ALA A 193 0.09 0.30 5.50
N GLY A 194 -0.87 0.80 4.71
CA GLY A 194 -1.43 0.09 3.55
C GLY A 194 -0.38 -0.18 2.46
N MET A 195 0.41 0.82 2.10
CA MET A 195 1.53 0.66 1.16
C MET A 195 2.59 -0.32 1.67
N MET A 196 2.95 -0.20 2.95
CA MET A 196 4.01 -1.00 3.56
C MET A 196 3.59 -2.47 3.70
N VAL A 197 2.36 -2.77 4.15
CA VAL A 197 1.88 -4.15 4.31
C VAL A 197 1.76 -4.86 2.97
N VAL A 198 1.21 -4.21 1.93
CA VAL A 198 1.14 -4.77 0.57
C VAL A 198 2.53 -5.07 0.04
N SER A 199 3.44 -4.11 0.15
CA SER A 199 4.83 -4.24 -0.36
C SER A 199 5.59 -5.38 0.32
N ARG A 200 5.37 -5.57 1.63
CA ARG A 200 6.01 -6.62 2.44
C ARG A 200 5.38 -8.00 2.23
N LEU A 201 4.05 -8.09 2.13
CA LEU A 201 3.36 -9.33 1.75
C LEU A 201 3.77 -9.78 0.35
N TRP A 202 3.98 -8.86 -0.59
CA TRP A 202 4.44 -9.16 -1.94
C TRP A 202 5.84 -9.82 -1.95
N LEU A 203 6.80 -9.31 -1.16
CA LEU A 203 8.11 -9.95 -1.00
C LEU A 203 7.99 -11.37 -0.42
N LEU A 204 7.08 -11.60 0.53
CA LEU A 204 6.85 -12.93 1.10
C LEU A 204 6.19 -13.91 0.11
N CYS A 205 5.31 -13.40 -0.76
CA CYS A 205 4.64 -14.14 -1.82
C CYS A 205 5.63 -14.62 -2.89
N ASN A 206 6.53 -13.73 -3.36
CA ASN A 206 7.43 -14.04 -4.47
C ASN A 206 8.63 -14.93 -4.12
N GLY A 207 8.96 -15.12 -2.85
CA GLY A 207 9.61 -16.33 -2.30
C GLY A 207 11.00 -16.75 -2.80
N GLY A 208 11.59 -16.10 -3.80
CA GLY A 208 12.73 -16.61 -4.59
C GLY A 208 13.89 -15.63 -4.82
N SER A 209 13.94 -14.50 -4.11
CA SER A 209 15.07 -13.56 -4.13
C SER A 209 15.71 -13.44 -2.74
N GLY A 210 17.04 -13.27 -2.69
CA GLY A 210 17.79 -13.13 -1.43
C GLY A 210 17.34 -11.96 -0.54
N THR A 211 16.68 -10.96 -1.12
CA THR A 211 16.06 -9.83 -0.40
C THR A 211 15.02 -10.27 0.63
N ALA A 212 14.17 -11.25 0.29
CA ALA A 212 13.15 -11.77 1.21
C ALA A 212 13.76 -12.62 2.35
N ALA A 213 14.90 -13.28 2.10
CA ALA A 213 15.63 -14.03 3.11
C ALA A 213 16.36 -13.12 4.12
N GLY A 214 16.81 -11.93 3.68
CA GLY A 214 17.46 -10.94 4.54
C GLY A 214 16.51 -10.19 5.49
N HIS A 215 15.19 -10.24 5.27
CA HIS A 215 14.23 -9.49 6.09
C HIS A 215 12.87 -10.20 6.27
N PRO A 216 12.80 -11.34 6.97
CA PRO A 216 11.56 -12.06 7.22
C PRO A 216 10.60 -11.25 8.11
N LEU A 217 9.32 -11.21 7.76
CA LEU A 217 8.26 -10.58 8.57
C LEU A 217 7.95 -11.37 9.87
N GLY A 218 8.46 -12.59 10.02
CA GLY A 218 8.22 -13.45 11.19
C GLY A 218 6.82 -14.08 11.30
N MET A 219 5.80 -13.47 10.68
CA MET A 219 4.40 -13.89 10.74
C MET A 219 4.11 -15.13 9.86
N ARG A 220 4.35 -16.32 10.42
CA ARG A 220 4.23 -17.62 9.74
C ARG A 220 2.78 -18.06 9.58
N THR A 221 1.93 -17.76 10.56
CA THR A 221 0.50 -18.05 10.57
C THR A 221 -0.19 -17.20 9.53
N LEU A 222 0.12 -15.90 9.46
CA LEU A 222 -0.35 -15.01 8.39
C LEU A 222 0.10 -15.51 7.00
N LYS A 223 1.38 -15.87 6.84
CA LYS A 223 1.89 -16.41 5.56
C LYS A 223 1.18 -17.72 5.17
N SER A 224 0.92 -18.61 6.14
CA SER A 224 0.21 -19.88 5.93
C SER A 224 -1.29 -19.71 5.66
N LEU A 225 -1.87 -18.59 6.06
CA LEU A 225 -3.27 -18.25 5.81
C LEU A 225 -3.47 -17.66 4.41
N LEU A 226 -2.66 -16.66 4.04
CA LEU A 226 -2.75 -15.98 2.73
C LEU A 226 -2.17 -16.81 1.57
N PHE A 227 -1.07 -17.52 1.79
CA PHE A 227 -0.31 -18.23 0.74
C PHE A 227 -0.29 -19.75 0.97
N GLY A 228 -1.26 -20.26 1.73
CA GLY A 228 -1.38 -21.67 2.09
C GLY A 228 -2.17 -22.52 1.10
N ASN A 229 -2.47 -23.75 1.54
CA ASN A 229 -3.14 -24.76 0.70
C ASN A 229 -4.68 -24.78 0.78
N LYS A 230 -5.30 -23.68 1.25
CA LYS A 230 -6.77 -23.52 1.37
C LYS A 230 -7.22 -22.19 0.75
N PRO A 231 -8.46 -22.06 0.30
CA PRO A 231 -9.11 -20.75 0.14
C PRO A 231 -9.11 -20.00 1.47
N VAL A 232 -9.20 -18.67 1.41
CA VAL A 232 -9.28 -17.78 2.57
C VAL A 232 -10.30 -16.69 2.24
N ASN A 233 -11.32 -16.52 3.09
CA ASN A 233 -12.25 -15.41 2.98
C ASN A 233 -11.69 -14.20 3.76
N ILE A 234 -11.52 -13.07 3.07
CA ILE A 234 -10.90 -11.86 3.60
C ILE A 234 -11.89 -10.69 3.58
N LEU A 235 -12.03 -10.01 4.72
CA LEU A 235 -12.81 -8.78 4.86
C LEU A 235 -11.87 -7.63 5.25
N GLU A 236 -11.83 -6.54 4.47
CA GLU A 236 -11.12 -5.31 4.83
C GLU A 236 -12.08 -4.31 5.46
N LEU A 237 -11.74 -3.78 6.64
CA LEU A 237 -12.48 -2.71 7.32
C LEU A 237 -11.73 -1.39 7.18
N GLY A 238 -12.40 -0.33 6.70
CA GLY A 238 -11.80 0.99 6.51
C GLY A 238 -10.81 1.02 5.34
N CYS A 239 -11.23 0.52 4.17
CA CYS A 239 -10.34 0.35 3.03
C CYS A 239 -9.90 1.67 2.37
N GLY A 240 -10.63 2.78 2.58
CA GLY A 240 -10.44 4.06 1.91
C GLY A 240 -10.42 3.89 0.38
N VAL A 241 -9.30 4.24 -0.26
CA VAL A 241 -9.07 4.02 -1.69
C VAL A 241 -8.85 2.55 -2.10
N GLY A 242 -8.83 1.61 -1.16
CA GLY A 242 -8.75 0.16 -1.39
C GLY A 242 -7.32 -0.41 -1.54
N ILE A 243 -6.26 0.35 -1.26
CA ILE A 243 -4.86 -0.04 -1.56
C ILE A 243 -4.47 -1.43 -1.02
N PHE A 244 -4.93 -1.79 0.19
CA PHE A 244 -4.53 -3.05 0.83
C PHE A 244 -5.33 -4.24 0.30
N GLY A 245 -6.67 -4.16 0.23
CA GLY A 245 -7.50 -5.17 -0.42
C GLY A 245 -7.18 -5.37 -1.91
N LEU A 246 -7.02 -4.30 -2.69
CA LEU A 246 -6.61 -4.39 -4.10
C LEU A 246 -5.20 -5.01 -4.25
N GLY A 247 -4.30 -4.74 -3.30
CA GLY A 247 -3.00 -5.42 -3.23
C GLY A 247 -3.09 -6.90 -2.90
N LEU A 248 -4.00 -7.30 -2.01
CA LEU A 248 -4.32 -8.70 -1.72
C LEU A 248 -4.94 -9.38 -2.95
N ALA A 249 -5.89 -8.74 -3.64
CA ALA A 249 -6.48 -9.24 -4.88
C ALA A 249 -5.40 -9.54 -5.95
N HIS A 250 -4.47 -8.62 -6.18
CA HIS A 250 -3.34 -8.82 -7.10
C HIS A 250 -2.36 -9.93 -6.70
N MET A 251 -2.19 -10.19 -5.39
CA MET A 251 -1.31 -11.25 -4.89
C MET A 251 -1.97 -12.63 -4.91
N LEU A 252 -3.26 -12.71 -4.59
CA LEU A 252 -4.04 -13.94 -4.52
C LEU A 252 -4.50 -14.38 -5.92
N GLY A 253 -4.90 -13.43 -6.77
CA GLY A 253 -5.33 -13.63 -8.16
C GLY A 253 -4.20 -13.92 -9.15
N ARG A 254 -3.16 -14.66 -8.76
CA ARG A 254 -2.10 -15.12 -9.68
C ARG A 254 -2.43 -16.54 -10.13
N GLU A 255 -2.21 -16.89 -11.40
CA GLU A 255 -2.61 -18.20 -11.95
C GLU A 255 -2.07 -19.41 -11.15
N THR A 256 -0.88 -19.27 -10.58
CA THR A 256 -0.21 -20.24 -9.67
C THR A 256 -0.93 -20.45 -8.34
N MET A 257 -1.86 -19.57 -7.98
CA MET A 257 -2.67 -19.54 -6.76
C MET A 257 -4.13 -19.81 -7.13
N SER A 258 -4.41 -21.01 -7.65
CA SER A 258 -5.69 -21.36 -8.29
C SER A 258 -6.88 -21.56 -7.31
N ARG A 259 -7.00 -20.72 -6.27
CA ARG A 259 -7.95 -20.84 -5.15
C ARG A 259 -8.80 -19.58 -5.02
N LYS A 260 -10.12 -19.74 -5.16
CA LYS A 260 -11.09 -18.66 -4.96
C LYS A 260 -11.60 -18.67 -3.52
N GLY A 261 -11.20 -17.68 -2.72
CA GLY A 261 -11.94 -17.22 -1.55
C GLY A 261 -12.73 -15.95 -1.91
N ARG A 262 -13.56 -15.45 -0.98
CA ARG A 262 -14.15 -14.11 -1.11
C ARG A 262 -13.17 -13.05 -0.62
N LEU A 263 -13.16 -11.91 -1.28
CA LEU A 263 -12.55 -10.67 -0.79
C LEU A 263 -13.61 -9.58 -0.85
N VAL A 264 -14.03 -9.08 0.32
CA VAL A 264 -14.90 -7.91 0.45
C VAL A 264 -14.10 -6.81 1.12
N ILE A 265 -14.28 -5.58 0.67
CA ILE A 265 -13.61 -4.39 1.22
C ILE A 265 -14.68 -3.36 1.57
N THR A 266 -14.63 -2.78 2.77
CA THR A 266 -15.70 -1.93 3.28
C THR A 266 -15.19 -0.62 3.86
N ASP A 267 -16.02 0.40 3.74
CA ASP A 267 -15.80 1.74 4.28
C ASP A 267 -17.17 2.45 4.38
N LEU A 268 -17.18 3.74 4.70
CA LEU A 268 -18.36 4.61 4.57
C LEU A 268 -18.59 5.00 3.10
N SER A 269 -19.83 5.38 2.76
CA SER A 269 -20.20 5.89 1.42
C SER A 269 -19.38 7.08 0.92
N GLU A 270 -18.69 7.84 1.79
CA GLU A 270 -17.74 8.89 1.33
C GLU A 270 -16.59 8.30 0.47
N ALA A 271 -16.19 7.05 0.69
CA ALA A 271 -15.14 6.37 -0.06
C ALA A 271 -15.65 5.64 -1.32
N GLU A 272 -16.94 5.29 -1.40
CA GLU A 272 -17.54 4.40 -2.42
C GLU A 272 -17.11 4.77 -3.85
N GLU A 273 -17.27 6.04 -4.23
CA GLU A 273 -16.91 6.58 -5.55
C GLU A 273 -15.48 6.20 -5.97
N ARG A 274 -14.52 6.35 -5.06
CA ARG A 274 -13.10 6.19 -5.34
C ARG A 274 -12.67 4.72 -5.26
N VAL A 275 -13.22 3.94 -4.32
CA VAL A 275 -12.92 2.49 -4.24
C VAL A 275 -13.54 1.71 -5.39
N LEU A 276 -14.76 2.03 -5.83
CA LEU A 276 -15.37 1.42 -7.03
C LEU A 276 -14.56 1.75 -8.29
N SER A 277 -14.11 3.01 -8.45
CA SER A 277 -13.16 3.42 -9.51
C SER A 277 -11.88 2.55 -9.49
N ASN A 278 -11.34 2.27 -8.30
CA ASN A 278 -10.12 1.49 -8.14
C ASN A 278 -10.29 -0.03 -8.31
N ILE A 279 -11.50 -0.57 -8.05
CA ILE A 279 -11.87 -1.94 -8.41
C ILE A 279 -11.94 -2.08 -9.94
N GLU A 280 -12.59 -1.14 -10.64
CA GLU A 280 -12.65 -1.08 -12.11
C GLU A 280 -11.25 -1.05 -12.74
N LEU A 281 -10.38 -0.15 -12.27
CA LEU A 281 -8.97 -0.04 -12.71
C LEU A 281 -8.15 -1.31 -12.45
N SER A 282 -8.52 -2.12 -11.46
CA SER A 282 -7.81 -3.34 -11.05
C SER A 282 -8.30 -4.62 -11.75
N ARG A 283 -9.31 -4.54 -12.64
CA ARG A 283 -9.94 -5.71 -13.27
C ARG A 283 -8.94 -6.59 -14.03
N SER A 284 -8.64 -7.73 -13.42
CA SER A 284 -7.77 -8.78 -13.95
C SER A 284 -8.30 -10.17 -13.54
N ASN A 285 -8.04 -11.18 -14.37
CA ASN A 285 -8.94 -12.32 -14.62
C ASN A 285 -9.20 -13.35 -13.48
N HIS A 286 -8.84 -13.07 -12.22
CA HIS A 286 -8.61 -14.13 -11.24
C HIS A 286 -9.19 -13.90 -9.83
N THR A 287 -9.20 -12.68 -9.30
CA THR A 287 -9.81 -12.34 -8.00
C THR A 287 -10.23 -10.87 -8.02
N GLU A 288 -11.52 -10.61 -8.17
CA GLU A 288 -12.10 -9.27 -8.13
C GLU A 288 -12.65 -9.00 -6.72
N PRO A 289 -12.18 -7.96 -6.00
CA PRO A 289 -12.75 -7.56 -4.72
C PRO A 289 -14.16 -6.99 -4.93
N GLN A 290 -15.01 -7.19 -3.93
CA GLN A 290 -16.37 -6.63 -3.88
C GLN A 290 -16.42 -5.52 -2.83
N PHE A 291 -17.09 -4.41 -3.11
CA PHE A 291 -17.34 -3.35 -2.12
C PHE A 291 -18.68 -3.57 -1.41
N GLU A 292 -18.74 -3.19 -0.13
CA GLU A 292 -19.97 -3.04 0.64
C GLU A 292 -19.79 -1.87 1.63
N GLU A 293 -20.80 -1.01 1.79
CA GLU A 293 -20.76 0.02 2.83
C GLU A 293 -20.89 -0.62 4.22
N LEU A 294 -20.07 -0.17 5.17
CA LEU A 294 -20.14 -0.61 6.56
C LEU A 294 -19.65 0.48 7.52
N ASP A 295 -20.59 1.17 8.15
CA ASP A 295 -20.31 1.96 9.36
C ASP A 295 -20.03 1.02 10.54
N TRP A 296 -18.99 1.32 11.33
CA TRP A 296 -18.64 0.56 12.52
C TRP A 296 -19.61 0.83 13.68
N ASP A 297 -20.35 1.94 13.67
CA ASP A 297 -21.43 2.18 14.63
C ASP A 297 -22.72 1.41 14.31
N GLU A 298 -22.86 0.86 13.10
CA GLU A 298 -23.87 -0.17 12.79
C GLU A 298 -23.31 -1.60 12.94
N GLY A 299 -22.10 -1.84 12.45
CA GLY A 299 -21.43 -3.15 12.47
C GLY A 299 -21.19 -3.71 13.88
N ARG A 300 -21.02 -2.83 14.88
CA ARG A 300 -20.87 -3.20 16.30
C ARG A 300 -22.05 -3.99 16.87
N ASP A 301 -23.26 -3.68 16.38
CA ASP A 301 -24.51 -4.30 16.82
C ASP A 301 -24.87 -5.51 15.94
N GLY A 302 -24.05 -5.82 14.93
CA GLY A 302 -24.24 -6.91 13.99
C GLY A 302 -25.12 -6.58 12.79
N SER A 303 -25.36 -5.29 12.53
CA SER A 303 -25.97 -4.84 11.27
C SER A 303 -24.91 -4.93 10.17
N PHE A 304 -25.15 -5.78 9.17
CA PHE A 304 -24.22 -6.04 8.07
C PHE A 304 -24.97 -6.14 6.74
N GLY A 305 -24.31 -5.75 5.65
CA GLY A 305 -24.82 -5.98 4.30
C GLY A 305 -24.72 -7.45 3.88
N PRO A 306 -25.36 -7.84 2.76
CA PRO A 306 -25.46 -9.22 2.31
C PRO A 306 -24.11 -9.87 1.91
N LEU A 307 -23.06 -9.09 1.62
CA LEU A 307 -21.74 -9.65 1.31
C LEU A 307 -21.00 -10.04 2.60
N VAL A 308 -21.05 -9.20 3.64
CA VAL A 308 -20.49 -9.44 4.98
C VAL A 308 -21.31 -10.49 5.74
N GLU A 309 -22.63 -10.38 5.81
CA GLU A 309 -23.51 -11.33 6.50
C GLU A 309 -23.45 -12.73 5.86
N GLY A 310 -23.47 -12.78 4.52
CA GLY A 310 -23.49 -14.03 3.74
C GLY A 310 -22.18 -14.82 3.72
N THR A 311 -21.20 -14.52 4.58
CA THR A 311 -19.84 -15.09 4.52
C THR A 311 -19.28 -15.43 5.90
N LEU A 312 -18.63 -16.60 6.01
CA LEU A 312 -17.76 -16.93 7.15
C LEU A 312 -16.34 -16.43 6.86
N TRP A 313 -15.85 -15.49 7.67
CA TRP A 313 -14.59 -14.77 7.46
C TRP A 313 -13.39 -15.41 8.17
N ASP A 314 -12.38 -15.86 7.41
CA ASP A 314 -11.15 -16.44 7.97
C ASP A 314 -10.19 -15.37 8.52
N LEU A 315 -10.17 -14.21 7.85
CA LEU A 315 -9.29 -13.08 8.16
C LEU A 315 -10.03 -11.75 7.94
N ILE A 316 -10.00 -10.91 8.96
CA ILE A 316 -10.30 -9.48 8.84
C ILE A 316 -8.97 -8.75 8.70
N VAL A 317 -8.89 -7.72 7.86
CA VAL A 317 -7.70 -6.88 7.65
C VAL A 317 -8.06 -5.40 7.78
N LEU A 318 -7.11 -4.58 8.22
CA LEU A 318 -7.24 -3.12 8.23
C LEU A 318 -5.85 -2.46 8.26
N SER A 319 -5.76 -1.23 7.74
CA SER A 319 -4.50 -0.46 7.71
C SER A 319 -4.70 1.01 8.10
N ASP A 320 -3.97 1.47 9.12
CA ASP A 320 -4.02 2.83 9.70
C ASP A 320 -5.38 3.31 10.27
N CYS A 321 -6.36 2.42 10.41
CA CYS A 321 -7.71 2.73 10.94
C CYS A 321 -7.75 3.06 12.46
N THR A 322 -6.62 3.14 13.16
CA THR A 322 -6.54 3.33 14.62
C THR A 322 -6.39 4.79 15.06
N TYR A 323 -6.09 5.71 14.13
CA TYR A 323 -5.73 7.11 14.42
C TYR A 323 -6.77 7.88 15.25
N ASN A 324 -8.05 7.49 15.18
CA ASN A 324 -9.12 8.06 15.99
C ASN A 324 -9.43 7.16 17.19
N ALA A 325 -8.89 7.52 18.36
CA ALA A 325 -9.05 6.76 19.60
C ALA A 325 -10.51 6.66 20.11
N ASP A 326 -11.42 7.50 19.62
CA ASP A 326 -12.86 7.44 19.95
C ASP A 326 -13.67 6.53 19.02
N ALA A 327 -13.17 6.22 17.81
CA ALA A 327 -13.75 5.23 16.92
C ALA A 327 -13.36 3.78 17.29
N LEU A 328 -12.29 3.60 18.08
CA LEU A 328 -11.80 2.28 18.50
C LEU A 328 -12.89 1.37 19.10
N PRO A 329 -13.76 1.80 20.04
CA PRO A 329 -14.78 0.92 20.61
C PRO A 329 -15.68 0.29 19.54
N SER A 330 -16.16 1.08 18.58
CA SER A 330 -17.04 0.64 17.49
C SER A 330 -16.31 -0.30 16.52
N LEU A 331 -15.04 -0.01 16.20
CA LEU A 331 -14.18 -0.88 15.39
C LEU A 331 -13.95 -2.26 16.02
N ILE A 332 -13.64 -2.32 17.32
CA ILE A 332 -13.42 -3.59 18.03
C ILE A 332 -14.75 -4.35 18.21
N ASP A 333 -15.82 -3.66 18.61
CA ASP A 333 -17.14 -4.27 18.76
C ASP A 333 -17.64 -4.82 17.41
N THR A 334 -17.37 -4.14 16.28
CA THR A 334 -17.66 -4.60 14.90
C THR A 334 -16.94 -5.91 14.57
N TRP A 335 -15.62 -5.98 14.74
CA TRP A 335 -14.90 -7.23 14.44
C TRP A 335 -15.25 -8.37 15.43
N SER A 336 -15.66 -8.02 16.65
CA SER A 336 -16.24 -8.95 17.61
C SER A 336 -17.63 -9.44 17.17
N ALA A 337 -18.47 -8.60 16.57
CA ALA A 337 -19.75 -9.01 15.98
C ALA A 337 -19.54 -9.95 14.78
N ILE A 338 -18.56 -9.69 13.92
CA ILE A 338 -18.17 -10.63 12.84
C ILE A 338 -17.70 -11.99 13.40
N HIS A 339 -17.02 -12.02 14.56
CA HIS A 339 -16.71 -13.29 15.24
C HIS A 339 -17.97 -13.98 15.82
N LYS A 340 -18.96 -13.24 16.32
CA LYS A 340 -20.27 -13.80 16.74
C LYS A 340 -20.99 -14.43 15.54
N GLN A 341 -21.05 -13.74 14.40
CA GLN A 341 -21.63 -14.23 13.14
C GLN A 341 -20.95 -15.52 12.69
N ASN A 342 -19.62 -15.56 12.60
CA ASN A 342 -18.89 -16.78 12.24
C ASN A 342 -19.25 -17.96 13.15
N ASN A 343 -19.36 -17.74 14.48
CA ASN A 343 -19.77 -18.78 15.43
C ASN A 343 -21.19 -19.29 15.17
N ALA A 344 -22.13 -18.41 14.81
CA ALA A 344 -23.50 -18.80 14.45
C ALA A 344 -23.54 -19.61 13.15
N MET A 345 -22.83 -19.16 12.10
CA MET A 345 -22.76 -19.84 10.80
C MET A 345 -22.06 -21.21 10.84
N ALA A 346 -21.20 -21.46 11.84
CA ALA A 346 -20.39 -22.67 11.94
C ALA A 346 -21.05 -23.82 12.74
N GLU A 347 -22.20 -23.56 13.37
CA GLU A 347 -22.94 -24.50 14.23
C GLU A 347 -22.04 -25.07 15.36
N ASP A 348 -21.63 -26.34 15.26
CA ASP A 348 -20.78 -27.06 16.23
C ASP A 348 -19.28 -27.10 15.85
N LYS A 349 -18.87 -26.51 14.72
CA LYS A 349 -17.47 -26.50 14.29
C LYS A 349 -16.69 -25.40 15.05
N PRO A 350 -15.51 -25.70 15.63
CA PRO A 350 -14.68 -24.67 16.27
C PRO A 350 -14.23 -23.60 15.28
N VAL A 351 -14.69 -22.37 15.48
CA VAL A 351 -14.31 -21.19 14.70
C VAL A 351 -13.01 -20.58 15.21
N VAL A 352 -12.22 -20.05 14.29
CA VAL A 352 -11.05 -19.22 14.61
C VAL A 352 -11.01 -18.02 13.67
N THR A 353 -11.60 -16.90 14.08
CA THR A 353 -11.49 -15.62 13.35
C THR A 353 -10.15 -14.98 13.69
N ARG A 354 -9.53 -14.33 12.70
CA ARG A 354 -8.32 -13.51 12.89
C ARG A 354 -8.53 -12.09 12.42
N VAL A 355 -7.81 -11.16 13.03
CA VAL A 355 -7.74 -9.76 12.60
C VAL A 355 -6.26 -9.41 12.40
N LEU A 356 -5.91 -8.92 11.22
CA LEU A 356 -4.61 -8.32 10.94
C LEU A 356 -4.75 -6.79 10.97
N VAL A 357 -4.20 -6.18 12.00
CA VAL A 357 -4.03 -4.72 12.07
C VAL A 357 -2.63 -4.38 11.57
N ALA A 358 -2.53 -3.50 10.57
CA ALA A 358 -1.31 -2.77 10.25
C ALA A 358 -1.51 -1.30 10.69
N MET A 359 -0.64 -0.76 11.53
CA MET A 359 -0.83 0.59 12.11
C MET A 359 0.46 1.37 12.32
N LYS A 360 0.37 2.67 12.09
CA LYS A 360 1.37 3.69 12.38
C LYS A 360 0.92 4.51 13.58
N VAL A 361 1.43 4.18 14.77
CA VAL A 361 1.09 4.89 16.02
C VAL A 361 1.40 6.38 15.87
N ARG A 362 0.37 7.21 16.01
CA ARG A 362 0.45 8.68 16.04
C ARG A 362 0.42 9.19 17.47
N HIS A 363 -0.46 8.63 18.30
CA HIS A 363 -0.84 9.21 19.59
C HIS A 363 -0.92 8.15 20.71
N ALA A 364 -0.66 8.55 21.95
CA ALA A 364 -0.66 7.62 23.09
C ALA A 364 -2.05 7.03 23.40
N ASP A 365 -3.13 7.73 23.04
CA ASP A 365 -4.50 7.27 23.27
C ASP A 365 -4.87 6.02 22.42
N GLU A 366 -4.06 5.68 21.41
CA GLU A 366 -4.20 4.43 20.64
C GLU A 366 -3.90 3.18 21.48
N ASP A 367 -3.17 3.28 22.61
CA ASP A 367 -2.95 2.15 23.52
C ASP A 367 -4.26 1.61 24.13
N ARG A 368 -5.36 2.39 24.07
CA ARG A 368 -6.74 1.94 24.38
C ARG A 368 -7.14 0.71 23.57
N LEU A 369 -6.57 0.51 22.37
CA LEU A 369 -6.71 -0.70 21.56
C LEU A 369 -6.44 -1.97 22.39
N TRP A 370 -5.35 -1.98 23.17
CA TRP A 370 -4.92 -3.16 23.94
C TRP A 370 -5.90 -3.56 25.03
N GLU A 371 -6.62 -2.60 25.60
CA GLU A 371 -7.64 -2.85 26.61
C GLU A 371 -8.91 -3.43 25.97
N LEU A 372 -9.37 -2.83 24.87
CA LEU A 372 -10.58 -3.23 24.15
C LEU A 372 -10.47 -4.64 23.56
N VAL A 373 -9.37 -4.95 22.85
CA VAL A 373 -9.17 -6.29 22.25
C VAL A 373 -9.09 -7.38 23.32
N LYS A 374 -8.45 -7.08 24.47
CA LYS A 374 -8.29 -8.00 25.60
C LYS A 374 -9.61 -8.23 26.36
N LYS A 375 -10.43 -7.19 26.55
CA LYS A 375 -11.80 -7.26 27.11
C LYS A 375 -12.62 -8.28 26.31
N ASP A 376 -12.65 -8.12 25.00
CA ASP A 376 -13.44 -8.94 24.08
C ASP A 376 -12.86 -10.36 23.86
N GLY A 377 -11.59 -10.56 24.23
CA GLY A 377 -10.96 -11.87 24.28
C GLY A 377 -10.05 -12.22 23.11
N TRP A 378 -9.74 -11.24 22.27
CA TRP A 378 -8.76 -11.35 21.22
C TRP A 378 -7.35 -11.45 21.82
N ALA A 379 -6.55 -12.38 21.31
CA ALA A 379 -5.16 -12.56 21.70
C ALA A 379 -4.22 -12.28 20.52
N VAL A 380 -3.14 -11.53 20.75
CA VAL A 380 -2.06 -11.38 19.75
C VAL A 380 -1.35 -12.71 19.60
N THR A 381 -1.37 -13.28 18.39
CA THR A 381 -0.72 -14.56 18.06
C THR A 381 0.61 -14.38 17.35
N GLU A 382 0.69 -13.38 16.47
CA GLU A 382 1.92 -12.97 15.79
C GLU A 382 1.99 -11.45 15.76
N LYS A 383 3.20 -10.89 15.81
CA LYS A 383 3.44 -9.45 15.60
C LYS A 383 4.73 -9.22 14.84
N ALA A 384 4.80 -8.09 14.14
CA ALA A 384 6.00 -7.60 13.48
C ALA A 384 6.09 -6.07 13.62
N ALA A 385 7.30 -5.53 13.46
CA ALA A 385 7.54 -4.11 13.24
C ALA A 385 8.28 -3.96 11.91
N MET A 386 8.02 -2.86 11.20
CA MET A 386 8.60 -2.58 9.89
C MET A 386 9.11 -1.14 9.89
N PRO A 387 10.42 -0.92 9.73
CA PRO A 387 10.99 0.42 9.68
C PRO A 387 10.33 1.28 8.59
N LEU A 388 10.00 2.51 8.95
CA LEU A 388 9.43 3.53 8.09
C LEU A 388 10.30 4.80 8.20
N PRO A 389 11.47 4.84 7.55
CA PRO A 389 12.34 6.01 7.58
C PRO A 389 11.68 7.28 7.02
N MET A 390 12.09 8.41 7.55
CA MET A 390 11.68 9.76 7.15
C MET A 390 12.88 10.51 6.57
N LEU A 391 12.67 11.24 5.47
CA LEU A 391 13.71 12.11 4.89
C LEU A 391 13.80 13.41 5.70
N GLY A 392 14.87 13.57 6.48
CA GLY A 392 15.06 14.74 7.33
C GLY A 392 14.09 14.78 8.52
N GLY A 393 13.78 13.64 9.12
CA GLY A 393 12.94 13.53 10.30
C GLY A 393 13.18 12.22 11.06
N GLU A 394 12.62 12.10 12.25
CA GLU A 394 12.76 10.91 13.09
C GLU A 394 12.24 9.64 12.39
N PRO A 395 12.91 8.49 12.53
CA PRO A 395 12.42 7.23 11.98
C PRO A 395 11.12 6.82 12.65
N GLN A 396 10.18 6.33 11.85
CA GLN A 396 8.87 5.82 12.30
C GLN A 396 8.80 4.31 12.07
N GLU A 397 7.75 3.66 12.56
CA GLU A 397 7.52 2.22 12.34
C GLU A 397 6.05 1.96 11.96
N ILE A 398 5.84 0.95 11.12
CA ILE A 398 4.53 0.30 10.96
C ILE A 398 4.54 -0.99 11.76
N PHE A 399 3.61 -1.13 12.69
CA PHE A 399 3.41 -2.36 13.44
C PHE A 399 2.35 -3.23 12.78
N LEU A 400 2.58 -4.54 12.75
CA LEU A 400 1.58 -5.54 12.37
C LEU A 400 1.22 -6.40 13.58
N TYR A 401 -0.06 -6.63 13.80
CA TYR A 401 -0.59 -7.51 14.84
C TYR A 401 -1.62 -8.46 14.26
N LEU A 402 -1.39 -9.77 14.41
CA LEU A 402 -2.36 -10.82 14.09
C LEU A 402 -3.08 -11.23 15.37
N PHE A 403 -4.25 -10.65 15.60
CA PHE A 403 -5.16 -11.07 16.66
C PHE A 403 -5.91 -12.32 16.25
N GLU A 404 -6.30 -13.13 17.23
CA GLU A 404 -7.09 -14.35 17.04
C GLU A 404 -8.13 -14.48 18.15
N ASN A 405 -9.35 -14.93 17.81
CA ASN A 405 -10.38 -15.31 18.79
C ASN A 405 -10.93 -16.71 18.47
N ARG A 406 -11.15 -17.48 19.53
CA ARG A 406 -11.63 -18.88 19.51
C ARG A 406 -12.79 -19.11 20.48
N ARG A 407 -13.31 -18.05 21.11
CA ARG A 407 -14.37 -18.16 22.12
C ARG A 407 -15.68 -18.51 21.41
N ARG A 408 -16.18 -19.73 21.62
CA ARG A 408 -17.54 -20.10 21.17
C ARG A 408 -18.55 -19.27 21.96
N VAL A 409 -19.06 -18.21 21.34
CA VAL A 409 -20.16 -17.41 21.88
C VAL A 409 -21.42 -18.28 21.78
N LEU A 410 -21.88 -18.78 22.93
CA LEU A 410 -23.16 -19.49 23.01
C LEU A 410 -24.30 -18.44 23.00
N PRO A 411 -25.44 -18.72 22.35
CA PRO A 411 -26.59 -17.83 22.40
C PRO A 411 -27.05 -17.58 23.85
N ASP A 412 -27.44 -16.33 24.13
CA ASP A 412 -27.94 -15.93 25.44
C ASP A 412 -29.20 -16.74 25.81
N GLY A 413 -29.03 -17.60 26.80
CA GLY A 413 -29.96 -18.70 27.13
C GLY A 413 -29.22 -19.98 27.54
N TYR A 414 -28.03 -20.25 27.00
CA TYR A 414 -27.18 -21.37 27.42
C TYR A 414 -26.14 -21.01 28.50
N ALA A 415 -26.55 -20.20 29.47
CA ALA A 415 -25.81 -19.95 30.71
C ALA A 415 -25.81 -21.20 31.62
N LYS A 416 -25.05 -22.24 31.24
CA LYS A 416 -24.80 -23.40 32.10
C LYS A 416 -24.02 -22.96 33.34
N THR A 417 -24.74 -22.83 34.45
CA THR A 417 -24.19 -22.63 35.79
C THR A 417 -23.35 -23.84 36.21
N THR A 418 -22.07 -23.83 35.84
CA THR A 418 -21.03 -24.70 36.41
C THR A 418 -20.68 -24.26 37.83
N CYS A 419 -21.68 -24.31 38.73
CA CYS A 419 -21.47 -24.26 40.16
C CYS A 419 -20.53 -25.39 40.57
N GLY A 420 -19.42 -25.07 41.21
CA GLY A 420 -18.37 -26.02 41.55
C GLY A 420 -18.78 -26.96 42.68
N GLN A 421 -19.46 -28.07 42.34
CA GLN A 421 -19.69 -29.17 43.29
C GLN A 421 -18.56 -30.18 43.24
N SER A 422 -17.79 -30.22 44.33
CA SER A 422 -16.75 -31.22 44.59
C SER A 422 -17.38 -32.60 44.85
N VAL A 423 -17.23 -33.55 43.92
CA VAL A 423 -17.62 -34.95 44.14
C VAL A 423 -16.43 -35.77 44.60
N ILE A 424 -16.22 -35.82 45.92
CA ILE A 424 -15.33 -36.80 46.59
C ILE A 424 -16.22 -37.69 47.46
N GLY A 425 -16.42 -38.96 47.09
CA GLY A 425 -17.36 -39.78 47.86
C GLY A 425 -17.75 -41.17 47.35
N VAL A 426 -16.84 -41.97 46.77
CA VAL A 426 -17.10 -43.41 46.54
C VAL A 426 -16.09 -44.27 47.30
N ARG A 427 -16.54 -44.85 48.42
CA ARG A 427 -15.81 -45.89 49.16
C ARG A 427 -16.08 -47.26 48.54
N ALA A 428 -15.09 -47.85 47.86
CA ALA A 428 -15.06 -49.28 47.60
C ALA A 428 -14.29 -50.00 48.72
N ARG A 429 -14.82 -51.12 49.25
CA ARG A 429 -14.07 -52.03 50.12
C ARG A 429 -13.73 -53.29 49.31
N VAL A 430 -12.47 -53.70 49.32
CA VAL A 430 -12.04 -55.07 49.00
C VAL A 430 -10.98 -55.45 50.04
N GLY A 431 -10.99 -56.71 50.51
CA GLY A 431 -10.16 -57.15 51.62
C GLY A 431 -9.05 -58.14 51.24
N GLN A 432 -8.03 -58.19 52.09
CA GLN A 432 -7.14 -59.31 52.43
C GLN A 432 -6.48 -60.16 51.32
N SER A 433 -5.15 -60.26 51.40
CA SER A 433 -4.26 -61.17 50.66
C SER A 433 -4.31 -62.61 51.22
N PRO A 434 -3.76 -63.63 50.52
CA PRO A 434 -2.35 -63.99 50.80
C PRO A 434 -1.49 -64.52 49.61
N LYS A 435 -0.22 -64.08 49.59
CA LYS A 435 1.04 -64.81 49.28
C LYS A 435 1.20 -65.67 47.99
N SER A 436 2.23 -65.35 47.19
CA SER A 436 3.47 -66.17 47.05
C SER A 436 4.59 -65.52 46.21
N ASP A 437 5.83 -65.75 46.65
CA ASP A 437 7.16 -65.99 45.97
C ASP A 437 7.30 -65.77 44.43
N THR A 438 8.46 -65.39 43.84
CA THR A 438 9.89 -65.49 44.24
C THR A 438 10.80 -64.55 43.39
N SER A 439 12.03 -64.20 43.86
CA SER A 439 13.30 -63.83 43.14
C SER A 439 13.29 -62.98 41.83
N ALA A 440 14.26 -62.10 41.50
CA ALA A 440 15.65 -61.85 41.95
C ALA A 440 16.03 -60.37 41.68
N SER A 441 16.81 -59.66 42.52
CA SER A 441 18.29 -59.64 42.62
C SER A 441 19.06 -58.94 41.48
N ALA A 442 19.35 -57.64 41.64
CA ALA A 442 20.49 -56.94 41.02
C ALA A 442 20.92 -55.72 41.86
N GLN A 443 22.23 -55.47 41.99
CA GLN A 443 22.86 -54.36 42.73
C GLN A 443 23.40 -53.31 41.72
N LEU A 444 23.19 -51.99 41.88
CA LEU A 444 23.64 -51.05 42.93
C LEU A 444 25.11 -50.60 42.73
N VAL A 445 25.30 -49.44 42.10
CA VAL A 445 26.48 -48.57 42.26
C VAL A 445 26.03 -47.10 42.19
N CYS A 446 26.40 -46.31 43.21
CA CYS A 446 26.49 -44.85 43.17
C CYS A 446 27.92 -44.44 43.56
N PRO A 447 28.41 -43.28 43.11
CA PRO A 447 28.79 -42.24 44.07
C PRO A 447 28.20 -40.86 43.68
N LEU A 448 27.42 -40.23 44.56
CA LEU A 448 27.84 -39.26 45.60
C LEU A 448 27.77 -37.79 45.14
N LEU A 449 26.89 -37.03 45.79
CA LEU A 449 26.89 -35.57 45.83
C LEU A 449 27.99 -35.04 46.78
N PRO A 450 28.18 -33.71 46.83
CA PRO A 450 27.89 -33.06 48.11
C PRO A 450 26.86 -31.93 48.00
N ASP A 451 26.01 -31.81 49.01
CA ASP A 451 25.04 -30.72 49.16
C ASP A 451 25.68 -29.36 49.49
N LYS A 452 24.97 -28.27 49.17
CA LYS A 452 24.44 -27.41 50.24
C LYS A 452 23.22 -26.58 49.82
N MET A 453 22.45 -26.17 50.83
CA MET A 453 21.08 -25.68 50.71
C MET A 453 20.99 -24.15 50.75
N SER A 454 20.07 -23.56 49.98
CA SER A 454 19.11 -22.57 50.51
C SER A 454 17.91 -22.34 49.58
N ARG A 455 16.71 -22.46 50.16
CA ARG A 455 15.42 -21.87 49.72
C ARG A 455 14.93 -20.99 50.89
N PRO A 456 13.82 -20.23 50.81
CA PRO A 456 12.91 -19.93 49.68
C PRO A 456 12.69 -18.40 49.46
N ALA A 457 11.87 -18.01 48.48
CA ALA A 457 10.70 -17.12 48.66
C ALA A 457 9.93 -16.90 47.34
N THR A 458 8.64 -16.59 47.46
CA THR A 458 7.65 -16.50 46.37
C THR A 458 7.26 -15.04 46.08
N THR A 459 6.71 -14.79 44.88
CA THR A 459 5.85 -13.63 44.51
C THR A 459 6.42 -12.21 44.62
N ALA A 460 6.40 -11.48 43.49
CA ALA A 460 5.44 -10.40 43.26
C ALA A 460 5.36 -10.03 41.76
N ILE A 461 4.22 -9.47 41.33
CA ILE A 461 4.07 -8.76 40.06
C ILE A 461 3.96 -7.28 40.43
N PHE A 462 4.72 -6.40 39.76
CA PHE A 462 4.34 -4.98 39.66
C PHE A 462 4.80 -4.39 38.33
N SER A 463 4.00 -3.45 37.82
CA SER A 463 4.27 -2.58 36.68
C SER A 463 4.85 -1.26 37.17
N ASP A 464 5.85 -0.71 36.48
CA ASP A 464 6.34 0.66 36.70
C ASP A 464 6.23 1.51 35.42
N SER A 465 5.59 2.67 35.55
CA SER A 465 5.30 3.61 34.46
C SER A 465 6.30 4.75 34.45
N TYR A 466 7.03 4.94 33.35
CA TYR A 466 8.04 6.01 33.23
C TYR A 466 7.43 7.36 32.83
N MET A 467 6.97 8.12 33.83
CA MET A 467 6.67 9.54 33.72
C MET A 467 7.94 10.39 33.86
N PHE A 468 8.41 11.02 32.78
CA PHE A 468 9.44 12.07 32.86
C PHE A 468 8.84 13.47 32.78
N ARG A 469 9.30 14.36 33.67
CA ARG A 469 8.74 15.71 33.84
C ARG A 469 9.41 16.72 32.92
N CYS A 470 8.62 17.63 32.35
CA CYS A 470 9.12 18.87 31.77
C CYS A 470 9.85 19.71 32.83
N ALA A 471 11.02 20.25 32.46
CA ALA A 471 11.73 21.26 33.24
C ALA A 471 11.85 22.54 32.41
N VAL A 472 11.16 23.61 32.82
CA VAL A 472 11.24 24.91 32.18
C VAL A 472 12.50 25.64 32.66
N PHE A 473 13.36 26.04 31.73
CA PHE A 473 14.37 27.06 32.01
C PHE A 473 14.38 28.14 30.92
N SER A 474 13.94 29.33 31.30
CA SER A 474 14.15 30.56 30.53
C SER A 474 15.52 31.13 30.90
N ASN A 475 16.33 31.50 29.89
CA ASN A 475 17.09 32.73 30.03
C ASN A 475 17.37 33.43 28.69
N ARG A 476 17.40 34.76 28.72
CA ARG A 476 17.78 35.62 27.59
C ARG A 476 19.19 36.16 27.80
N SER A 477 20.01 36.15 26.76
CA SER A 477 21.00 37.20 26.56
C SER A 477 21.28 37.41 25.06
N ARG A 478 21.80 38.58 24.70
CA ARG A 478 22.19 38.95 23.33
C ARG A 478 23.68 39.29 23.31
N SER A 479 24.42 38.79 22.33
CA SER A 479 25.59 39.50 21.79
C SER A 479 25.98 38.98 20.38
N ARG A 480 26.66 39.86 19.65
CA ARG A 480 27.28 39.75 18.31
C ARG A 480 28.41 40.79 18.29
N PRO A 481 29.39 40.76 17.36
CA PRO A 481 30.13 39.60 16.86
C PRO A 481 31.65 39.87 16.79
N ALA A 482 32.47 38.84 16.55
CA ALA A 482 33.87 38.95 16.08
C ALA A 482 34.16 37.71 15.21
N ALA A 483 34.47 37.83 13.91
CA ALA A 483 35.69 38.36 13.28
C ALA A 483 36.80 37.28 13.16
N SER A 484 37.05 36.82 11.93
CA SER A 484 38.06 35.81 11.56
C SER A 484 39.50 36.38 11.61
N PRO A 485 40.52 35.52 11.51
CA PRO A 485 41.30 35.58 10.25
C PRO A 485 41.82 34.24 9.69
N ALA A 486 41.90 34.21 8.35
CA ALA A 486 42.96 33.67 7.50
C ALA A 486 43.56 32.24 7.67
N ALA A 487 43.30 31.44 6.63
CA ALA A 487 44.30 30.78 5.76
C ALA A 487 45.22 29.65 6.28
N THR A 488 45.13 28.50 5.60
CA THR A 488 46.31 27.78 5.09
C THR A 488 45.96 26.97 3.83
N VAL A 489 46.91 26.81 2.91
CA VAL A 489 46.81 25.97 1.70
C VAL A 489 48.14 25.22 1.54
N PRO A 490 48.09 23.93 1.16
CA PRO A 490 49.11 23.41 0.25
C PRO A 490 48.53 22.56 -0.91
N THR A 491 48.79 23.04 -2.12
CA THR A 491 49.16 22.32 -3.36
C THR A 491 49.12 20.78 -3.41
N THR A 492 48.52 20.27 -4.49
CA THR A 492 48.78 18.94 -5.07
C THR A 492 50.19 18.81 -5.68
N PRO A 493 50.70 17.57 -5.87
CA PRO A 493 51.67 17.25 -6.90
C PRO A 493 51.01 16.48 -8.07
N HIS A 494 51.43 16.77 -9.30
CA HIS A 494 51.24 15.87 -10.45
C HIS A 494 52.38 14.84 -10.49
N GLN A 495 52.08 13.63 -10.98
CA GLN A 495 53.04 12.89 -11.78
C GLN A 495 52.34 12.00 -12.81
N THR A 496 52.90 11.96 -14.01
CA THR A 496 52.52 11.04 -15.11
C THR A 496 53.40 9.80 -15.06
N ASP A 497 52.97 8.67 -15.66
CA ASP A 497 53.61 8.17 -16.89
C ASP A 497 53.07 6.83 -17.45
N VAL A 498 53.16 6.74 -18.79
CA VAL A 498 53.45 5.54 -19.62
C VAL A 498 52.49 4.34 -19.64
N GLN A 499 51.95 4.06 -20.84
CA GLN A 499 51.48 2.73 -21.30
C GLN A 499 52.63 1.91 -21.90
N PRO A 500 52.52 0.56 -21.92
CA PRO A 500 52.09 -0.11 -23.17
C PRO A 500 51.04 -1.22 -22.90
N GLY A 501 50.37 -1.83 -23.89
CA GLY A 501 50.46 -1.65 -25.35
C GLY A 501 50.52 -2.99 -26.08
N CYS A 502 49.38 -3.49 -26.56
CA CYS A 502 49.23 -4.66 -27.45
C CYS A 502 47.81 -4.68 -28.07
N SER A 503 47.53 -5.59 -29.01
CA SER A 503 47.59 -5.28 -30.44
C SER A 503 47.07 -6.46 -31.29
N ALA A 504 46.21 -6.18 -32.28
CA ALA A 504 45.70 -7.13 -33.29
C ALA A 504 44.84 -8.29 -32.72
N THR A 505 44.06 -9.07 -33.50
CA THR A 505 43.92 -9.21 -34.97
C THR A 505 42.44 -9.26 -35.42
N MET A 506 42.15 -8.74 -36.63
CA MET A 506 40.98 -9.13 -37.44
C MET A 506 41.24 -10.47 -38.16
N PRO A 507 40.21 -11.07 -38.81
CA PRO A 507 40.35 -11.23 -40.26
C PRO A 507 39.08 -10.94 -41.08
N GLU A 508 39.28 -10.63 -42.36
CA GLU A 508 38.28 -10.71 -43.45
C GLU A 508 38.13 -12.19 -43.91
N GLU A 509 37.36 -12.63 -44.90
CA GLU A 509 36.88 -12.01 -46.15
C GLU A 509 35.71 -12.84 -46.79
N ALA A 510 35.50 -12.71 -48.11
CA ALA A 510 34.76 -13.62 -49.01
C ALA A 510 33.24 -13.41 -49.28
N ASN A 511 32.93 -12.27 -49.92
CA ASN A 511 32.27 -12.19 -51.24
C ASN A 511 31.22 -13.26 -51.69
N ARG A 512 30.03 -12.80 -52.11
CA ARG A 512 29.38 -13.27 -53.37
C ARG A 512 28.35 -12.27 -53.94
N THR A 513 28.41 -12.03 -55.25
CA THR A 513 27.59 -11.06 -55.99
C THR A 513 26.77 -11.70 -57.11
N ARG A 514 25.57 -11.14 -57.36
CA ARG A 514 24.74 -11.10 -58.60
C ARG A 514 23.44 -10.32 -58.22
N SER A 515 23.06 -9.17 -58.80
CA SER A 515 22.70 -8.85 -60.21
C SER A 515 21.41 -9.58 -60.67
N ARG A 516 20.42 -8.94 -61.33
CA ARG A 516 20.22 -7.54 -61.79
C ARG A 516 18.72 -7.37 -62.17
N LEU A 517 18.38 -6.28 -62.87
CA LEU A 517 17.07 -5.95 -63.47
C LEU A 517 16.00 -5.47 -62.47
N ASP A 518 15.01 -4.63 -62.81
CA ASP A 518 14.84 -3.46 -63.72
C ASP A 518 13.32 -3.31 -63.93
N GLY A 519 12.76 -2.09 -63.87
CA GLY A 519 11.32 -1.86 -64.14
C GLY A 519 10.73 -0.61 -63.47
N LYS A 520 10.38 0.40 -64.27
CA LYS A 520 9.50 1.52 -63.89
C LYS A 520 8.09 1.34 -64.52
N PRO A 521 7.19 2.34 -64.56
CA PRO A 521 6.00 2.42 -63.71
C PRO A 521 4.69 2.32 -64.53
N ASN A 522 3.53 2.62 -63.94
CA ASN A 522 2.45 3.36 -64.63
C ASN A 522 1.36 3.88 -63.65
N GLU A 523 0.37 4.57 -64.21
CA GLU A 523 -0.50 5.57 -63.54
C GLU A 523 -1.99 5.15 -63.40
N ALA A 524 -2.80 6.09 -62.89
CA ALA A 524 -4.19 6.40 -63.29
C ALA A 524 -5.42 5.86 -62.49
N SER A 525 -6.04 6.80 -61.75
CA SER A 525 -7.48 7.18 -61.73
C SER A 525 -8.64 6.17 -61.51
N SER A 526 -9.39 6.38 -60.43
CA SER A 526 -10.84 6.70 -60.40
C SER A 526 -11.20 7.20 -58.98
N THR A 527 -11.97 8.25 -58.66
CA THR A 527 -13.28 8.79 -59.10
C THR A 527 -14.48 7.88 -58.81
N ASN A 528 -15.27 8.21 -57.77
CA ASN A 528 -16.74 8.13 -57.77
C ASN A 528 -17.40 8.79 -56.52
N GLU A 529 -18.57 9.38 -56.74
CA GLU A 529 -19.48 10.07 -55.79
C GLU A 529 -20.92 10.02 -56.38
N PRO A 530 -22.03 10.33 -55.67
CA PRO A 530 -22.27 10.38 -54.23
C PRO A 530 -23.15 9.16 -53.81
N PRO A 531 -24.52 9.13 -53.69
CA PRO A 531 -25.57 10.15 -53.48
C PRO A 531 -26.20 10.14 -52.06
N PRO A 532 -26.96 11.19 -51.63
CA PRO A 532 -27.49 11.30 -50.26
C PRO A 532 -29.02 11.19 -50.10
N HIS A 533 -29.48 10.55 -49.01
CA HIS A 533 -30.86 10.58 -48.45
C HIS A 533 -30.82 10.11 -46.97
N ALA A 534 -31.74 10.44 -46.06
CA ALA A 534 -32.73 11.53 -45.96
C ALA A 534 -33.20 11.62 -44.48
N ASN A 535 -33.90 12.69 -44.08
CA ASN A 535 -34.53 12.80 -42.75
C ASN A 535 -35.62 11.73 -42.54
N ASN A 536 -35.80 11.28 -41.29
CA ASN A 536 -37.14 11.09 -40.71
C ASN A 536 -37.09 10.86 -39.19
N THR A 537 -37.58 11.84 -38.43
CA THR A 537 -38.12 11.62 -37.08
C THR A 537 -39.52 11.01 -37.17
N PRO A 538 -39.94 10.22 -36.18
CA PRO A 538 -41.31 10.36 -35.71
C PRO A 538 -41.39 10.50 -34.20
N SER A 539 -42.17 11.48 -33.75
CA SER A 539 -42.65 11.58 -32.36
C SER A 539 -43.79 10.59 -32.12
N ALA A 540 -43.77 9.89 -30.99
CA ALA A 540 -44.94 9.21 -30.45
C ALA A 540 -45.07 9.50 -28.95
N GLN A 541 -46.29 9.75 -28.49
CA GLN A 541 -46.59 10.08 -27.10
C GLN A 541 -47.10 8.83 -26.37
N SER A 542 -46.77 8.70 -25.09
CA SER A 542 -47.67 8.11 -24.11
C SER A 542 -47.50 8.83 -22.77
N ALA A 543 -48.57 8.96 -22.02
CA ALA A 543 -48.59 9.62 -20.71
C ALA A 543 -49.31 8.71 -19.71
N SER A 544 -48.84 8.73 -18.46
CA SER A 544 -49.50 8.06 -17.33
C SER A 544 -49.25 8.84 -16.02
N ASP A 545 -49.82 10.04 -16.01
CA ASP A 545 -50.70 10.58 -14.97
C ASP A 545 -50.47 10.33 -13.45
N ILE A 546 -50.84 11.38 -12.70
CA ILE A 546 -51.28 11.39 -11.29
C ILE A 546 -50.23 11.01 -10.21
N GLY A 547 -49.79 12.04 -9.47
CA GLY A 547 -49.30 11.90 -8.10
C GLY A 547 -50.32 12.43 -7.08
N LYS A 548 -50.10 12.12 -5.79
CA LYS A 548 -50.74 12.75 -4.61
C LYS A 548 -49.99 12.38 -3.33
N SER A 549 -50.22 13.19 -2.29
CA SER A 549 -49.51 13.26 -0.98
C SER A 549 -48.00 13.52 -1.13
#